data_AF-A0A1M7YC06-F1
#
_entry.id   AF-A0A1M7YC06-F1
#
_cell.length_a   1.000
_cell.length_b   1.000
_cell.length_c   1.000
_cell.angle_alpha   90.00
_cell.angle_beta   90.00
_cell.angle_gamma   90.00
#
_symmetry.space_group_name_H-M   'P 1'
#
loop_
_entity.id
_entity.type
_entity.pdbx_description
1 polymer ?
#
loop_
_entity_poly.entity_id
_entity_poly.type
_entity_poly.pdbx_seq_one_letter_code
_entity_poly.pdbx_strand_id
1 'polypeptide(L)'
;MKFFEIKNTILHLLQENLQNDQPQPVNAASLAEKLQLSLKEMRQIIKVMNKDGVVESDQDGDRVVMTRQGQVYLAEMGLSHAA
;
A
#
# COMPACT_ATOMS: atom_id res chain seq x y z
N MET A 1 -9.25 10.34 -7.02
CA MET A 1 -8.37 9.31 -7.63
C MET A 1 -9.18 8.06 -7.93
N LYS A 2 -8.84 7.36 -9.01
CA LYS A 2 -9.36 6.01 -9.28
C LYS A 2 -8.68 5.01 -8.34
N PHE A 3 -9.35 3.92 -7.97
CA PHE A 3 -8.81 2.91 -7.03
C PHE A 3 -7.41 2.41 -7.41
N PHE A 4 -7.17 2.21 -8.71
CA PHE A 4 -5.87 1.81 -9.24
C PHE A 4 -4.74 2.79 -8.89
N GLU A 5 -4.99 4.10 -9.04
CA GLU A 5 -4.02 5.14 -8.69
C GLU A 5 -3.71 5.11 -7.19
N ILE A 6 -4.75 4.95 -6.35
CA ILE A 6 -4.61 4.86 -4.89
C ILE A 6 -3.76 3.65 -4.51
N LYS A 7 -4.08 2.48 -5.08
CA LYS A 7 -3.34 1.23 -4.85
C LYS A 7 -1.85 1.42 -5.16
N ASN A 8 -1.51 2.07 -6.27
CA ASN A 8 -0.12 2.28 -6.69
C ASN A 8 0.61 3.24 -5.75
N THR A 9 -0.04 4.35 -5.41
CA THR A 9 0.57 5.32 -4.48
C THR A 9 0.81 4.70 -3.12
N ILE A 10 -0.12 3.88 -2.61
CA ILE A 10 0.08 3.14 -1.36
C ILE A 10 1.30 2.21 -1.49
N LEU A 11 1.40 1.42 -2.55
CA LEU A 11 2.53 0.50 -2.72
C LEU A 11 3.88 1.23 -2.82
N HIS A 12 3.95 2.38 -3.50
CA HIS A 12 5.16 3.21 -3.50
C HIS A 12 5.52 3.73 -2.10
N LEU A 13 4.55 4.23 -1.34
CA LEU A 13 4.78 4.68 0.04
C LEU A 13 5.26 3.55 0.95
N LEU A 14 4.73 2.33 0.76
CA LEU A 14 5.20 1.15 1.49
C LEU A 14 6.59 0.69 1.03
N GLN A 15 6.93 0.85 -0.25
CA GLN A 15 8.26 0.54 -0.78
C GLN A 15 9.33 1.47 -0.20
N GLU A 16 9.04 2.77 -0.07
CA GLU A 16 9.93 3.72 0.59
C GLU A 16 10.23 3.28 2.03
N ASN A 17 9.23 2.79 2.75
CA ASN A 17 9.40 2.29 4.12
C ASN A 17 10.29 1.04 4.19
N LEU A 18 10.36 0.22 3.14
CA LEU A 18 11.29 -0.92 3.08
C LEU A 18 12.76 -0.51 2.89
N GLN A 19 13.03 0.73 2.49
CA GLN A 19 14.41 1.24 2.36
C GLN A 19 14.98 1.76 3.68
N ASN A 20 14.17 1.81 4.74
CA ASN A 20 14.63 2.17 6.08
C ASN A 20 15.46 1.01 6.68
N ASP A 21 16.48 1.33 7.49
CA ASP A 21 17.35 0.35 8.15
C ASP A 21 16.57 -0.73 8.94
N GLN A 22 15.38 -0.36 9.43
CA GLN A 22 14.45 -1.27 10.09
C GLN A 22 13.03 -1.00 9.59
N PRO A 23 12.55 -1.72 8.56
CA PRO A 23 11.20 -1.56 8.06
C PRO A 23 10.18 -1.91 9.14
N GLN A 24 9.21 -1.02 9.37
CA GLN A 24 8.13 -1.22 10.35
C GLN A 24 6.77 -1.26 9.66
N PRO A 25 5.75 -1.92 10.25
CA PRO A 25 4.38 -1.78 9.78
C PRO A 25 3.97 -0.30 9.74
N VAL A 26 3.42 0.12 8.60
CA VAL A 26 2.99 1.50 8.39
C VAL A 26 1.58 1.67 8.93
N ASN A 27 1.31 2.82 9.57
CA ASN A 27 0.00 3.13 10.12
C ASN A 27 -0.95 3.63 9.01
N ALA A 28 -2.15 3.05 8.93
CA ALA A 28 -3.21 3.44 8.00
C ALA A 28 -3.61 4.91 8.15
N ALA A 29 -3.60 5.47 9.36
CA ALA A 29 -3.86 6.88 9.58
C ALA A 29 -2.85 7.79 8.87
N SER A 30 -1.57 7.42 8.89
CA SER A 30 -0.52 8.18 8.19
C SER A 30 -0.67 8.10 6.68
N LEU A 31 -1.07 6.93 6.13
CA LEU A 31 -1.39 6.80 4.70
C LEU A 31 -2.63 7.61 4.32
N ALA A 32 -3.67 7.59 5.16
CA ALA A 32 -4.91 8.33 4.94
C ALA A 32 -4.64 9.84 4.90
N GLU A 33 -3.83 10.35 5.83
CA GLU A 33 -3.39 11.74 5.87
C GLU A 33 -2.63 12.14 4.60
N LYS A 34 -1.63 11.35 4.19
CA LYS A 34 -0.85 11.61 2.96
C LYS A 34 -1.71 11.64 1.70
N LEU A 35 -2.76 10.83 1.64
CA LEU A 35 -3.63 10.71 0.48
C LEU A 35 -4.92 11.53 0.58
N GLN A 36 -5.08 12.31 1.66
CA GLN A 36 -6.28 13.11 1.94
C GLN A 36 -7.58 12.27 1.89
N LEU A 37 -7.52 11.04 2.41
CA LEU A 37 -8.65 10.12 2.53
C LEU A 37 -9.09 10.03 3.99
N SER A 38 -10.35 9.66 4.24
CA SER A 38 -10.74 9.31 5.59
C SER A 38 -10.07 8.01 6.03
N LEU A 39 -9.82 7.86 7.34
CA LEU A 39 -9.28 6.61 7.89
C LEU A 39 -10.17 5.41 7.58
N LYS A 40 -11.50 5.60 7.54
CA LYS A 40 -12.45 4.55 7.19
C LYS A 40 -12.25 4.07 5.74
N GLU A 41 -12.13 4.99 4.80
CA GLU A 41 -11.85 4.66 3.39
C GLU A 41 -10.50 3.97 3.25
N MET A 42 -9.47 4.47 3.93
CA MET A 42 -8.14 3.85 3.91
C MET A 42 -8.15 2.41 4.42
N ARG A 43 -8.82 2.15 5.55
CA ARG A 43 -8.99 0.78 6.07
C ARG A 43 -9.71 -0.14 5.08
N GLN A 44 -10.73 0.36 4.39
CA GLN A 44 -11.43 -0.41 3.36
C GLN A 44 -10.51 -0.74 2.19
N ILE A 45 -9.73 0.24 1.71
CA ILE A 45 -8.74 0.05 0.64
C ILE A 45 -7.69 -0.99 1.05
N ILE A 46 -7.13 -0.88 2.26
CA ILE A 46 -6.15 -1.85 2.80
C ILE A 46 -6.74 -3.25 2.85
N LYS A 47 -7.99 -3.41 3.30
CA LYS A 47 -8.66 -4.72 3.34
C LYS A 47 -8.82 -5.33 1.95
N VAL A 48 -9.12 -4.52 0.93
CA VAL A 48 -9.16 -4.99 -0.46
C VAL A 48 -7.77 -5.40 -0.93
N MET A 49 -6.76 -4.56 -0.71
CA MET A 49 -5.37 -4.85 -1.09
C MET A 49 -4.79 -6.09 -0.38
N ASN A 50 -5.21 -6.32 0.87
CA ASN A 50 -4.86 -7.52 1.64
C ASN A 50 -5.50 -8.77 1.01
N LYS A 51 -6.78 -8.67 0.64
CA LYS A 51 -7.49 -9.73 -0.09
C LYS A 51 -6.87 -10.04 -1.47
N ASP A 52 -6.30 -9.03 -2.13
CA ASP A 52 -5.55 -9.16 -3.38
C ASP A 52 -4.13 -9.76 -3.18
N GLY A 53 -3.67 -9.91 -1.94
CA GLY A 53 -2.35 -10.47 -1.59
C GLY A 53 -1.17 -9.50 -1.76
N VAL A 54 -1.41 -8.25 -2.15
CA VAL A 54 -0.32 -7.28 -2.40
C VAL A 54 0.19 -6.59 -1.13
N VAL A 55 -0.58 -6.64 -0.05
CA VAL A 55 -0.20 -6.19 1.29
C VAL A 55 -0.67 -7.19 2.33
N GLU A 56 -0.09 -7.16 3.51
CA GLU A 56 -0.62 -7.82 4.70
C GLU A 56 -1.01 -6.74 5.70
N SER A 57 -2.11 -6.96 6.42
CA SER A 57 -2.57 -6.06 7.47
C SER A 57 -3.02 -6.82 8.71
N ASP A 58 -3.09 -6.12 9.84
CA ASP A 58 -3.87 -6.60 10.98
C ASP A 58 -5.38 -6.70 10.66
N GLN A 59 -6.16 -7.23 11.61
CA GLN A 59 -7.61 -7.46 11.44
C GLN A 59 -8.39 -6.16 11.18
N ASP A 60 -7.95 -5.06 11.77
CA ASP A 60 -8.61 -3.76 11.67
C ASP A 60 -8.21 -2.99 10.40
N GLY A 61 -7.08 -3.36 9.80
CA GLY A 61 -6.47 -2.66 8.68
C GLY A 61 -5.68 -1.43 9.11
N ASP A 62 -5.20 -1.40 10.35
CA ASP A 62 -4.52 -0.26 10.97
C ASP A 62 -3.01 -0.29 10.77
N ARG A 63 -2.42 -1.48 10.76
CA ARG A 63 -1.00 -1.71 10.45
C ARG A 63 -0.88 -2.50 9.17
N VAL A 64 -0.07 -1.99 8.25
CA VAL A 64 0.09 -2.58 6.91
C VAL A 64 1.57 -2.72 6.54
N VAL A 65 1.90 -3.83 5.89
CA VAL A 65 3.20 -4.09 5.26
C VAL A 65 3.00 -4.55 3.82
N MET A 66 3.97 -4.24 2.95
CA MET A 66 3.94 -4.73 1.58
C MET A 66 4.45 -6.17 1.51
N THR A 67 3.75 -7.04 0.79
CA THR A 67 4.18 -8.42 0.56
C THR A 67 5.21 -8.49 -0.57
N ARG A 68 5.82 -9.66 -0.77
CA ARG A 68 6.62 -9.93 -1.97
C ARG A 68 5.81 -9.78 -3.25
N GLN A 69 4.54 -10.21 -3.26
CA GLN A 69 3.66 -10.06 -4.41
C GLN A 69 3.38 -8.58 -4.71
N GLY A 70 3.22 -7.74 -3.69
CA GLY A 70 3.10 -6.29 -3.85
C GLY A 70 4.32 -5.66 -4.53
N GLN A 71 5.53 -6.10 -4.17
CA GLN A 71 6.76 -5.64 -4.83
C GLN A 71 6.83 -6.04 -6.30
N VAL A 72 6.47 -7.29 -6.63
CA VAL A 72 6.43 -7.77 -8.02
C VAL A 72 5.41 -6.98 -8.83
N TYR A 73 4.18 -6.83 -8.31
CA TYR A 73 3.13 -6.03 -8.95
C TYR A 73 3.61 -4.61 -9.24
N LEU A 74 4.26 -3.96 -8.26
CA LEU A 74 4.77 -2.60 -8.42
C LEU A 74 5.86 -2.51 -9.50
N ALA A 75 6.75 -3.50 -9.57
CA ALA A 75 7.80 -3.56 -10.58
C ALA A 75 7.24 -3.78 -12.00
N GLU A 76 6.27 -4.68 -12.16
CA GLU A 76 5.61 -4.96 -13.44
C GLU A 76 4.89 -3.71 -14.00
N MET A 77 4.34 -2.89 -13.12
CA MET A 77 3.66 -1.64 -13.50
C MET A 77 4.63 -0.56 -13.96
N GLY A 78 5.83 -0.51 -13.37
CA GLY A 78 6.92 0.36 -13.83
C GLY A 78 7.47 -0.08 -15.19
N LEU A 79 7.53 -1.39 -15.46
CA LEU A 79 7.93 -1.94 -16.76
C LEU A 79 6.88 -1.69 -17.84
N SER A 80 5.58 -1.70 -17.49
CA SER A 80 4.48 -1.42 -18.43
C SER A 80 4.41 0.03 -18.92
N HIS A 81 5.09 0.99 -18.29
CA HIS A 81 5.15 2.39 -18.73
C HIS A 81 6.41 2.73 -19.53
N ALA A 82 7.36 1.79 -19.65
CA ALA A 82 8.63 1.97 -20.35
C ALA A 82 8.66 1.27 -21.73
N ALA A 83 7.54 0.70 -22.18
CA ALA A 83 7.39 -0.02 -23.45
C ALA A 83 6.41 0.67 -24.40
#